data_AF-A0A7S1HBP8-F1
#
_entry.id   AF-A0A7S1HBP8-F1
#
_cell.length_a   1.000
_cell.length_b   1.000
_cell.length_c   1.000
_cell.angle_alpha   90.00
_cell.angle_beta   90.00
_cell.angle_gamma   90.00
#
_symmetry.space_group_name_H-M   'P 1'
#
loop_
_entity.id
_entity.type
_entity.pdbx_description
1 polymer ?
#
loop_
_entity_poly.entity_id
_entity_poly.type
_entity_poly.pdbx_seq_one_letter_code
_entity_poly.pdbx_strand_id
1 'polypeptide(L)'
;SDPPEQYLCTVAGAVEVVIKLIWDEKDPPFMPHAAVLQTIVWTLVCSLDGVMWAGITWSSLGRVQTLSRLAALNVLKVQLVDLNLVEALVRLLNQWTQEQGLLVLEETLLCLLHLLTLEEGRWRMYLSGVYRPFRSIVLGDEGASPLARERAVLCSWLLFEWQVSKLEEMDAQVKTLMESIEESERSR
;
A
#
# COMPACT_ATOMS: atom_id res chain seq x y z
N SER A 1 -17.57 10.94 23.72
CA SER A 1 -17.88 9.52 23.47
C SER A 1 -17.51 9.23 22.05
N ASP A 2 -16.70 8.20 21.81
CA ASP A 2 -16.37 7.80 20.45
C ASP A 2 -17.65 7.35 19.72
N PRO A 3 -17.79 7.68 18.43
CA PRO A 3 -18.96 7.28 17.66
C PRO A 3 -19.05 5.75 17.59
N PRO A 4 -20.26 5.17 17.61
CA PRO A 4 -20.44 3.72 17.50
C PRO A 4 -19.78 3.18 16.22
N GLU A 5 -19.19 1.98 16.30
CA GLU A 5 -18.56 1.30 15.16
C GLU A 5 -19.50 1.16 13.96
N GLN A 6 -20.78 0.85 14.21
CA GLN A 6 -21.83 0.79 13.20
C GLN A 6 -21.99 2.10 12.40
N TYR A 7 -21.88 3.23 13.11
CA TYR A 7 -21.96 4.55 12.48
C TYR A 7 -20.73 4.80 11.60
N LEU A 8 -19.53 4.50 12.11
CA LEU A 8 -18.29 4.65 11.34
C LEU A 8 -18.27 3.77 10.10
N CYS A 9 -18.70 2.51 10.18
CA CYS A 9 -18.82 1.60 9.04
C CYS A 9 -19.81 2.12 7.99
N THR A 10 -20.93 2.69 8.44
CA THR A 10 -21.94 3.27 7.54
C THR A 10 -21.39 4.51 6.83
N VAL A 11 -20.73 5.41 7.56
CA VAL A 11 -20.10 6.60 7.00
C VAL A 11 -18.97 6.23 6.04
N ALA A 12 -18.12 5.26 6.41
CA ALA A 12 -17.08 4.73 5.53
C ALA A 12 -17.66 4.17 4.23
N GLY A 13 -18.71 3.35 4.30
CA GLY A 13 -19.41 2.84 3.13
C GLY A 13 -19.97 3.95 2.24
N ALA A 14 -20.60 4.98 2.82
CA ALA A 14 -21.09 6.13 2.07
C ALA A 14 -19.94 6.87 1.38
N VAL A 15 -18.85 7.14 2.11
CA VAL A 15 -17.64 7.79 1.57
C VAL A 15 -17.04 7.00 0.42
N GLU A 16 -16.93 5.68 0.55
CA GLU A 16 -16.43 4.81 -0.52
C GLU A 16 -17.29 4.92 -1.79
N VAL A 17 -18.62 4.95 -1.65
CA VAL A 17 -19.55 5.12 -2.79
C VAL A 17 -19.35 6.47 -3.46
N VAL A 18 -19.25 7.55 -2.69
CA VAL A 18 -19.05 8.89 -3.25
C VAL A 18 -17.70 8.98 -3.97
N ILE A 19 -16.63 8.45 -3.37
CA ILE A 19 -15.30 8.38 -4.01
C ILE A 19 -15.36 7.55 -5.30
N LYS A 20 -16.20 6.52 -5.39
CA LYS A 20 -16.32 5.73 -6.62
C LYS A 20 -17.08 6.45 -7.73
N LEU A 21 -18.13 7.20 -7.38
CA LEU A 21 -19.06 7.76 -8.35
C LEU A 21 -18.71 9.16 -8.86
N ILE A 22 -18.17 10.04 -8.00
CA ILE A 22 -18.05 11.48 -8.32
C ILE A 22 -16.66 12.06 -8.05
N TRP A 23 -15.65 11.22 -7.86
CA TRP A 23 -14.32 11.67 -7.49
C TRP A 23 -13.54 12.24 -8.68
N ASP A 24 -13.10 13.48 -8.52
CA ASP A 24 -12.10 14.12 -9.38
C ASP A 24 -10.76 14.15 -8.63
N GLU A 25 -9.71 13.64 -9.26
CA GLU A 25 -8.36 13.60 -8.69
C GLU A 25 -7.74 14.99 -8.52
N LYS A 26 -8.21 15.99 -9.29
CA LYS A 26 -7.71 17.37 -9.24
C LYS A 26 -8.43 18.20 -8.18
N ASP A 27 -9.72 17.94 -7.97
CA ASP A 27 -10.55 18.67 -7.01
C ASP A 27 -11.53 17.71 -6.33
N PRO A 28 -11.04 16.95 -5.32
CA PRO A 28 -11.88 15.98 -4.64
C PRO A 28 -12.99 16.69 -3.86
N PRO A 29 -14.25 16.21 -3.96
CA PRO A 29 -15.41 16.91 -3.38
C PRO A 29 -15.36 17.01 -1.85
N PHE A 30 -14.57 16.17 -1.19
CA PHE A 30 -14.32 16.20 0.24
C PHE A 30 -13.08 15.37 0.59
N MET A 31 -12.55 15.55 1.80
CA MET A 31 -11.52 14.68 2.37
C MET A 31 -12.10 13.84 3.51
N PRO A 32 -11.87 12.51 3.53
CA PRO A 32 -12.35 11.67 4.61
C PRO A 32 -11.67 12.03 5.93
N HIS A 33 -12.45 12.06 7.01
CA HIS A 33 -11.91 12.23 8.35
C HIS A 33 -11.03 11.03 8.75
N ALA A 34 -10.05 11.23 9.63
CA ALA A 34 -9.09 10.20 10.05
C ALA A 34 -9.74 8.88 10.51
N ALA A 35 -10.77 8.98 11.37
CA ALA A 35 -11.52 7.80 11.84
C ALA A 35 -12.22 7.04 10.70
N VAL A 36 -12.70 7.75 9.67
CA VAL A 36 -13.33 7.13 8.50
C VAL A 36 -12.27 6.43 7.65
N LEU A 37 -11.12 7.07 7.45
CA LEU A 37 -9.99 6.47 6.74
C LEU A 37 -9.51 5.18 7.41
N GLN A 38 -9.33 5.21 8.73
CA GLN A 38 -9.01 4.04 9.53
C GLN A 38 -10.05 2.93 9.34
N THR A 39 -11.34 3.28 9.34
CA THR A 39 -12.42 2.31 9.14
C THR A 39 -12.34 1.66 7.74
N ILE A 40 -12.07 2.43 6.69
CA ILE A 40 -11.93 1.88 5.33
C ILE A 40 -10.78 0.87 5.27
N VAL A 41 -9.59 1.22 5.80
CA VAL A 41 -8.43 0.31 5.86
C VAL A 41 -8.75 -0.93 6.70
N TRP A 42 -9.38 -0.75 7.86
CA TRP A 42 -9.78 -1.86 8.72
C TRP A 42 -10.77 -2.81 8.03
N THR A 43 -11.75 -2.30 7.26
CA THR A 43 -12.67 -3.18 6.52
C THR A 43 -12.00 -3.99 5.40
N LEU A 44 -10.87 -3.52 4.86
CA LEU A 44 -10.02 -4.33 3.96
C LEU A 44 -9.36 -5.47 4.74
N VAL A 45 -8.86 -5.22 5.95
CA VAL A 45 -8.30 -6.29 6.79
C VAL A 45 -9.39 -7.33 7.13
N CYS A 46 -10.60 -6.88 7.48
CA CYS A 46 -11.73 -7.77 7.70
C CYS A 46 -12.08 -8.62 6.48
N SER A 47 -11.99 -8.07 5.25
CA SER A 47 -12.25 -8.86 4.04
C SER A 47 -11.18 -9.94 3.82
N LEU A 48 -9.91 -9.64 4.14
CA LEU A 48 -8.81 -10.61 4.08
C LEU A 48 -8.87 -11.68 5.17
N ASP A 49 -9.49 -11.39 6.30
CA ASP A 49 -9.70 -12.34 7.39
C ASP A 49 -10.98 -13.18 7.21
N GLY A 50 -11.79 -12.91 6.18
CA GLY A 50 -13.08 -13.57 5.98
C GLY A 50 -14.10 -13.23 7.07
N VAL A 51 -13.92 -12.10 7.78
CA VAL A 51 -14.81 -11.67 8.84
C VAL A 51 -16.12 -11.16 8.26
N MET A 52 -17.22 -11.73 8.72
CA MET A 52 -18.57 -11.27 8.41
C MET A 52 -19.06 -10.32 9.50
N TRP A 53 -19.61 -9.18 9.09
CA TRP A 53 -20.22 -8.22 10.01
C TRP A 53 -21.69 -8.03 9.62
N ALA A 54 -22.61 -8.28 10.56
CA ALA A 54 -24.06 -8.23 10.32
C ALA A 54 -24.54 -9.07 9.10
N GLY A 55 -23.88 -10.18 8.79
CA GLY A 55 -24.18 -11.03 7.64
C GLY A 55 -23.68 -10.49 6.29
N ILE A 56 -22.93 -9.39 6.30
CA ILE A 56 -22.29 -8.80 5.12
C ILE A 56 -20.81 -9.20 5.11
N THR A 57 -20.38 -9.82 4.02
CA THR A 57 -18.96 -9.99 3.69
C THR A 57 -18.44 -8.73 3.01
N TRP A 58 -17.32 -8.19 3.48
CA TRP A 58 -16.67 -7.06 2.83
C TRP A 58 -15.93 -7.54 1.58
N SER A 59 -16.16 -6.91 0.43
CA SER A 59 -15.44 -7.22 -0.82
C SER A 59 -14.16 -6.41 -0.92
N SER A 60 -13.02 -7.07 -1.11
CA SER A 60 -11.72 -6.41 -1.27
C SER A 60 -11.70 -5.43 -2.46
N LEU A 61 -12.39 -5.74 -3.56
CA LEU A 61 -12.42 -4.87 -4.76
C LEU A 61 -12.88 -3.45 -4.45
N GLY A 62 -14.01 -3.33 -3.75
CA GLY A 62 -14.58 -2.03 -3.43
C GLY A 62 -13.61 -1.20 -2.57
N ARG A 63 -12.94 -1.83 -1.60
CA ARG A 63 -12.05 -1.11 -0.68
C ARG A 63 -10.80 -0.65 -1.40
N VAL A 64 -10.18 -1.53 -2.17
CA VAL A 64 -8.93 -1.23 -2.87
C VAL A 64 -9.12 -0.15 -3.93
N GLN A 65 -10.24 -0.15 -4.67
CA GLN A 65 -10.57 0.95 -5.59
C GLN A 65 -10.62 2.32 -4.89
N THR A 66 -11.26 2.38 -3.72
CA THR A 66 -11.32 3.62 -2.94
C THR A 66 -9.93 4.01 -2.42
N LEU A 67 -9.19 3.05 -1.85
CA LEU A 67 -7.87 3.29 -1.28
C LEU A 67 -6.83 3.69 -2.32
N SER A 68 -6.92 3.14 -3.54
CA SER A 68 -6.11 3.52 -4.70
C SER A 68 -6.29 5.01 -5.04
N ARG A 69 -7.55 5.48 -5.16
CA ARG A 69 -7.88 6.89 -5.41
C ARG A 69 -7.43 7.82 -4.28
N LEU A 70 -7.58 7.39 -3.02
CA LEU A 70 -7.13 8.16 -1.87
C LEU A 70 -5.60 8.22 -1.80
N ALA A 71 -4.91 7.14 -2.14
CA ALA A 71 -3.44 7.09 -2.16
C ALA A 71 -2.83 8.00 -3.23
N ALA A 72 -3.56 8.32 -4.30
CA ALA A 72 -3.13 9.30 -5.29
C ALA A 72 -2.92 10.71 -4.67
N LEU A 73 -3.65 11.03 -3.59
CA LEU A 73 -3.55 12.31 -2.90
C LEU A 73 -2.35 12.36 -1.94
N ASN A 74 -1.38 13.22 -2.23
CA ASN A 74 -0.17 13.37 -1.40
C ASN A 74 -0.47 13.64 0.09
N VAL A 75 -1.53 14.39 0.38
CA VAL A 75 -1.92 14.75 1.76
C VAL A 75 -2.38 13.54 2.60
N LEU A 76 -2.79 12.44 1.97
CA LEU A 76 -3.27 11.24 2.66
C LEU A 76 -2.24 10.12 2.75
N LYS A 77 -1.20 10.14 1.91
CA LYS A 77 -0.25 9.01 1.79
C LYS A 77 0.40 8.64 3.11
N VAL A 78 0.88 9.62 3.90
CA VAL A 78 1.52 9.35 5.21
C VAL A 78 0.54 8.65 6.13
N GLN A 79 -0.67 9.18 6.25
CA GLN A 79 -1.70 8.60 7.10
C GLN A 79 -2.10 7.18 6.65
N LEU A 80 -2.19 6.94 5.35
CA LEU A 80 -2.48 5.61 4.81
C LEU A 80 -1.38 4.60 5.16
N VAL A 81 -0.11 5.02 5.12
CA VAL A 81 1.03 4.19 5.52
C VAL A 81 0.99 3.92 7.03
N ASP A 82 0.72 4.92 7.86
CA ASP A 82 0.60 4.77 9.32
C ASP A 82 -0.53 3.81 9.74
N LEU A 83 -1.58 3.71 8.92
CA LEU A 83 -2.70 2.78 9.11
C LEU A 83 -2.38 1.34 8.66
N ASN A 84 -1.13 1.03 8.34
CA ASN A 84 -0.68 -0.28 7.85
C ASN A 84 -1.34 -0.73 6.55
N LEU A 85 -1.69 0.21 5.68
CA LEU A 85 -2.30 -0.13 4.39
C LEU A 85 -1.34 -0.94 3.52
N VAL A 86 -0.03 -0.64 3.57
CA VAL A 86 0.98 -1.34 2.77
C VAL A 86 0.95 -2.85 3.05
N GLU A 87 0.97 -3.21 4.32
CA GLU A 87 0.95 -4.59 4.81
C GLU A 87 -0.34 -5.30 4.36
N ALA A 88 -1.48 -4.61 4.47
CA ALA A 88 -2.77 -5.14 4.02
C ALA A 88 -2.79 -5.40 2.50
N LEU A 89 -2.25 -4.48 1.69
CA LEU A 89 -2.16 -4.63 0.23
C LEU A 89 -1.20 -5.76 -0.17
N VAL A 90 -0.04 -5.87 0.49
CA VAL A 90 0.91 -6.96 0.24
C VAL A 90 0.31 -8.31 0.62
N ARG A 91 -0.44 -8.37 1.72
CA ARG A 91 -1.19 -9.57 2.10
C ARG A 91 -2.25 -9.91 1.06
N LEU A 92 -3.00 -8.92 0.56
CA LEU A 92 -3.97 -9.13 -0.50
C LEU A 92 -3.31 -9.70 -1.76
N LEU A 93 -2.16 -9.17 -2.19
CA LEU A 93 -1.45 -9.74 -3.34
C LEU A 93 -1.04 -11.20 -3.14
N ASN A 94 -0.68 -11.61 -1.92
CA ASN A 94 -0.32 -13.00 -1.62
C ASN A 94 -1.53 -13.94 -1.54
N GLN A 95 -2.72 -13.40 -1.26
CA GLN A 95 -3.97 -14.15 -1.13
C GLN A 95 -4.85 -14.04 -2.38
N TRP A 96 -4.43 -13.26 -3.37
CA TRP A 96 -5.21 -13.02 -4.57
C TRP A 96 -5.37 -14.30 -5.37
N THR A 97 -6.55 -14.49 -5.94
CA THR A 97 -6.84 -15.56 -6.90
C THR A 97 -7.60 -14.99 -8.08
N GLN A 98 -7.57 -15.68 -9.22
CA GLN A 98 -8.28 -15.26 -10.42
C GLN A 98 -9.80 -15.06 -10.19
N GLU A 99 -10.40 -15.82 -9.27
CA GLU A 99 -11.83 -15.74 -8.92
C GLU A 99 -12.20 -14.40 -8.27
N GLN A 100 -11.27 -13.74 -7.58
CA GLN A 100 -11.49 -12.42 -6.99
C GLN A 100 -11.53 -11.29 -8.03
N GLY A 101 -11.08 -11.57 -9.26
CA GLY A 101 -11.12 -10.66 -10.39
C GLY A 101 -9.82 -9.85 -10.59
N LEU A 102 -9.51 -9.58 -11.85
CA LEU A 102 -8.28 -8.90 -12.28
C LEU A 102 -8.20 -7.45 -11.78
N LEU A 103 -9.35 -6.77 -11.64
CA LEU A 103 -9.39 -5.39 -11.15
C LEU A 103 -8.89 -5.27 -9.70
N VAL A 104 -9.07 -6.29 -8.86
CA VAL A 104 -8.52 -6.30 -7.50
C VAL A 104 -7.02 -6.18 -7.56
N LEU A 105 -6.38 -6.99 -8.41
CA LEU A 105 -4.95 -7.02 -8.59
C LEU A 105 -4.43 -5.67 -9.13
N GLU A 106 -5.06 -5.16 -10.18
CA GLU A 106 -4.68 -3.91 -10.84
C GLU A 106 -4.75 -2.71 -9.89
N GLU A 107 -5.82 -2.58 -9.11
CA GLU A 107 -6.01 -1.48 -8.16
C GLU A 107 -5.10 -1.62 -6.94
N THR A 108 -4.80 -2.85 -6.51
CA THR A 108 -3.85 -3.09 -5.41
C THR A 108 -2.47 -2.61 -5.80
N LEU A 109 -2.03 -2.95 -7.01
CA LEU A 109 -0.74 -2.52 -7.54
C LEU A 109 -0.68 -1.01 -7.79
N LEU A 110 -1.77 -0.40 -8.27
CA LEU A 110 -1.86 1.06 -8.43
C LEU A 110 -1.75 1.78 -7.08
N CYS A 111 -2.44 1.28 -6.06
CA CYS A 111 -2.35 1.82 -4.71
C CYS A 111 -0.91 1.73 -4.17
N LEU A 112 -0.24 0.58 -4.35
CA LEU A 112 1.17 0.44 -3.98
C LEU A 112 2.08 1.42 -4.76
N LEU A 113 1.88 1.61 -6.07
CA LEU A 113 2.63 2.60 -6.85
C LEU A 113 2.52 4.00 -6.26
N HIS A 114 1.34 4.41 -5.81
CA HIS A 114 1.16 5.70 -5.15
C HIS A 114 1.93 5.78 -3.82
N LEU A 115 1.90 4.72 -3.01
CA LEU A 115 2.56 4.68 -1.70
C LEU A 115 4.09 4.56 -1.80
N LEU A 116 4.61 3.98 -2.89
CA LEU A 116 6.06 3.92 -3.18
C LEU A 116 6.71 5.31 -3.35
N THR A 117 5.91 6.37 -3.51
CA THR A 117 6.45 7.74 -3.52
C THR A 117 6.93 8.21 -2.14
N LEU A 118 6.53 7.53 -1.05
CA LEU A 118 7.02 7.78 0.29
C LEU A 118 8.12 6.78 0.66
N GLU A 119 9.19 7.27 1.28
CA GLU A 119 10.29 6.42 1.76
C GLU A 119 9.81 5.38 2.78
N GLU A 120 8.96 5.77 3.74
CA GLU A 120 8.36 4.84 4.72
C GLU A 120 7.50 3.77 4.03
N GLY A 121 6.79 4.14 2.95
CA GLY A 121 6.03 3.19 2.13
C GLY A 121 6.94 2.14 1.49
N ARG A 122 8.12 2.53 1.00
CA ARG A 122 9.13 1.61 0.44
C ARG A 122 9.66 0.66 1.51
N TRP A 123 10.02 1.19 2.68
CA TRP A 123 10.48 0.38 3.81
C TRP A 123 9.46 -0.68 4.21
N ARG A 124 8.20 -0.30 4.41
CA ARG A 124 7.13 -1.24 4.77
C ARG A 124 6.87 -2.28 3.70
N MET A 125 6.94 -1.91 2.41
CA MET A 125 6.83 -2.88 1.31
C MET A 125 7.96 -3.90 1.34
N TYR A 126 9.19 -3.45 1.56
CA TYR A 126 10.36 -4.32 1.69
C TYR A 126 10.19 -5.30 2.87
N LEU A 127 9.87 -4.79 4.06
CA LEU A 127 9.69 -5.59 5.26
C LEU A 127 8.51 -6.56 5.17
N SER A 128 7.47 -6.22 4.41
CA SER A 128 6.31 -7.08 4.15
C SER A 128 6.60 -8.19 3.13
N GLY A 129 7.78 -8.23 2.51
CA GLY A 129 8.15 -9.27 1.55
C GLY A 129 7.45 -9.16 0.19
N VAL A 130 7.18 -7.93 -0.28
CA VAL A 130 6.40 -7.67 -1.51
C VAL A 130 7.00 -8.28 -2.79
N TYR A 131 8.30 -8.56 -2.82
CA TYR A 131 8.96 -9.13 -3.99
C TYR A 131 8.41 -10.52 -4.38
N ARG A 132 7.93 -11.31 -3.42
CA ARG A 132 7.34 -12.62 -3.71
C ARG A 132 6.07 -12.48 -4.57
N PRO A 133 5.02 -11.74 -4.17
CA PRO A 133 3.85 -11.56 -5.02
C PRO A 133 4.19 -10.83 -6.33
N PHE A 134 5.07 -9.81 -6.32
CA PHE A 134 5.48 -9.16 -7.57
C PHE A 134 6.09 -10.15 -8.57
N ARG A 135 7.00 -11.02 -8.13
CA ARG A 135 7.59 -12.05 -8.99
C ARG A 135 6.52 -12.96 -9.59
N SER A 136 5.58 -13.43 -8.79
CA SER A 136 4.51 -14.33 -9.25
C SER A 136 3.64 -13.67 -10.31
N ILE A 137 3.23 -12.42 -10.08
CA ILE A 137 2.44 -11.63 -11.04
C ILE A 137 3.23 -11.42 -12.34
N VAL A 138 4.50 -11.01 -12.25
CA VAL A 138 5.36 -10.71 -13.42
C VAL A 138 5.58 -11.96 -14.29
N LEU A 139 5.77 -13.13 -13.68
CA LEU A 139 5.90 -14.40 -14.39
C LEU A 139 4.59 -14.86 -15.03
N GLY A 140 3.47 -14.21 -14.70
CA GLY A 140 2.16 -14.50 -15.25
C GLY A 140 1.46 -15.68 -14.56
N ASP A 141 1.86 -15.98 -13.32
CA ASP A 141 1.16 -16.96 -12.50
C ASP A 141 -0.31 -16.52 -12.33
N GLU A 142 -1.22 -17.49 -12.26
CA GLU A 142 -2.64 -17.29 -11.92
C GLU A 142 -3.43 -16.33 -12.84
N GLY A 143 -2.96 -16.10 -14.06
CA GLY A 143 -3.73 -15.38 -15.08
C GLY A 143 -3.73 -13.85 -14.93
N ALA A 144 -2.71 -13.28 -14.29
CA ALA A 144 -2.54 -11.83 -14.16
C ALA A 144 -2.66 -11.08 -15.51
N SER A 145 -3.36 -9.95 -15.51
CA SER A 145 -3.55 -9.11 -16.69
C SER A 145 -2.23 -8.45 -17.16
N PRO A 146 -2.12 -8.04 -18.44
CA PRO A 146 -0.94 -7.30 -18.91
C PRO A 146 -0.68 -6.02 -18.11
N LEU A 147 -1.74 -5.30 -17.73
CA LEU A 147 -1.64 -4.08 -16.93
C LEU A 147 -1.13 -4.36 -15.51
N ALA A 148 -1.61 -5.44 -14.88
CA ALA A 148 -1.10 -5.86 -13.57
C ALA A 148 0.39 -6.24 -13.65
N ARG A 149 0.81 -6.95 -14.71
CA ARG A 149 2.23 -7.27 -14.93
C ARG A 149 3.08 -6.02 -15.07
N GLU A 150 2.65 -5.07 -15.90
CA GLU A 150 3.35 -3.80 -16.10
C GLU A 150 3.52 -3.04 -14.77
N ARG A 151 2.43 -2.91 -13.99
CA ARG A 151 2.48 -2.24 -12.68
C ARG A 151 3.38 -2.98 -11.69
N ALA A 152 3.35 -4.32 -11.67
CA ALA A 152 4.21 -5.11 -10.79
C ALA A 152 5.70 -4.98 -11.16
N VAL A 153 6.03 -4.93 -12.46
CA VAL A 153 7.39 -4.62 -12.93
C VAL A 153 7.81 -3.23 -12.47
N LEU A 154 6.96 -2.22 -12.67
CA LEU A 154 7.25 -0.85 -12.27
C LEU A 154 7.46 -0.72 -10.75
N CYS A 155 6.59 -1.31 -9.94
CA CYS A 155 6.78 -1.36 -8.48
C CYS A 155 8.11 -2.01 -8.10
N SER A 156 8.43 -3.14 -8.72
CA SER A 156 9.67 -3.89 -8.44
C SER A 156 10.90 -3.06 -8.79
N TRP A 157 10.87 -2.38 -9.94
CA TRP A 157 11.96 -1.54 -10.41
C TRP A 157 12.20 -0.36 -9.46
N LEU A 158 11.17 0.41 -9.13
CA LEU A 158 11.28 1.58 -8.26
C LEU A 158 11.76 1.21 -6.85
N LEU A 159 11.31 0.07 -6.33
CA LEU A 159 11.76 -0.42 -5.02
C LEU A 159 13.22 -0.88 -5.07
N PHE A 160 13.63 -1.56 -6.14
CA PHE A 160 15.01 -1.99 -6.34
C PHE A 160 15.97 -0.81 -6.48
N GLU A 161 15.63 0.20 -7.28
CA GLU A 161 16.42 1.42 -7.45
C GLU A 161 16.65 2.12 -6.10
N TRP A 162 15.60 2.22 -5.29
CA TRP A 162 15.72 2.77 -3.94
C TRP A 162 16.63 1.93 -3.03
N GLN A 163 16.55 0.60 -3.08
CA GLN A 163 17.43 -0.27 -2.29
C GLN A 163 18.90 -0.09 -2.67
N VAL A 164 19.21 -0.01 -3.96
CA VAL A 164 20.58 0.24 -4.44
C VAL A 164 21.09 1.57 -3.89
N SER A 165 20.28 2.63 -3.97
CA SER A 165 20.62 3.93 -3.39
C SER A 165 20.90 3.85 -1.89
N LYS A 166 20.14 3.06 -1.12
CA LYS A 166 20.41 2.86 0.32
C LYS A 166 21.69 2.08 0.59
N LEU A 167 22.03 1.11 -0.24
CA LEU A 167 23.29 0.39 -0.13
C LEU A 167 24.50 1.29 -0.42
N GLU A 168 24.38 2.19 -1.41
CA GLU A 168 25.41 3.19 -1.71
C GLU A 168 25.59 4.20 -0.57
N GLU A 169 24.48 4.68 0.02
CA GLU A 169 24.52 5.55 1.21
C GLU A 169 25.24 4.85 2.38
N MET A 170 24.94 3.58 2.63
CA MET A 170 25.58 2.79 3.69
C MET A 170 27.07 2.54 3.42
N ASP A 171 27.45 2.20 2.19
CA ASP A 171 28.85 1.99 1.80
C ASP A 171 29.69 3.26 2.03
N ALA A 172 29.16 4.43 1.67
CA ALA A 172 29.81 5.71 1.93
C ALA A 172 30.00 5.97 3.43
N GLN A 173 28.97 5.73 4.25
CA GLN A 173 29.06 5.91 5.70
C GLN A 173 30.08 4.97 6.35
N VAL A 174 30.14 3.71 5.91
CA VAL A 174 31.12 2.73 6.41
C VAL A 174 32.55 3.17 6.11
N LYS A 175 32.81 3.67 4.89
CA LYS A 175 34.14 4.20 4.52
C LYS A 175 34.55 5.36 5.40
N THR A 176 33.67 6.33 5.64
CA THR A 176 33.94 7.46 6.53
C THR A 176 34.22 7.01 7.97
N LEU A 177 33.45 6.03 8.47
CA LEU A 177 33.67 5.48 9.81
C LEU A 177 35.01 4.75 9.91
N MET A 178 35.41 3.98 8.89
CA MET A 178 36.71 3.32 8.85
C MET A 178 37.87 4.32 8.87
N GLU A 179 37.80 5.38 8.05
CA GLU A 179 38.82 6.44 8.04
C GLU A 179 38.96 7.11 9.42
N SER A 180 37.83 7.40 10.08
CA SER A 180 37.83 7.98 11.43
C SER A 180 38.44 7.04 12.48
N ILE A 181 38.19 5.73 12.38
CA ILE A 181 38.79 4.73 13.27
C ILE A 181 40.31 4.67 13.04
N GLU A 182 40.76 4.59 11.79
CA GLU A 182 42.19 4.57 11.46
C GLU A 182 42.92 5.82 11.97
N GLU A 183 42.32 7.00 11.86
CA GLU A 183 42.89 8.24 12.38
C GLU A 183 42.95 8.25 13.91
N SER A 184 41.92 7.74 14.58
CA SER A 184 41.91 7.60 16.04
C SER A 184 42.94 6.58 16.54
N GLU A 185 43.23 5.53 15.79
CA GLU A 185 44.26 4.55 16.14
C GLU A 185 45.67 5.08 15.89
N ARG A 186 45.88 5.88 14.83
CA ARG A 186 47.17 6.54 14.55
C ARG A 186 47.52 7.65 15.54
N SER A 187 46.52 8.21 16.22
CA SER A 187 46.69 9.28 17.22
C SER A 187 46.83 8.78 18.66
N ARG A 188 46.80 7.45 18.89
CA ARG A 188 47.12 6.80 20.17
C ARG A 188 48.58 6.34 20.20
#